data_AF-A0A251WXR5-F1
#
_entry.id   AF-A0A251WXR5-F1
#
_cell.length_a   1.000
_cell.length_b   1.000
_cell.length_c   1.000
_cell.angle_alpha   90.00
_cell.angle_beta   90.00
_cell.angle_gamma   90.00
#
_symmetry.space_group_name_H-M   'P 1'
#
loop_
_entity.id
_entity.type
_entity.pdbx_description
1 polymer ?
#
loop_
_entity_poly.entity_id
_entity_poly.type
_entity_poly.pdbx_seq_one_letter_code
_entity_poly.pdbx_strand_id
1 'polypeptide(L)'
;MTTFDEKYARAVEILEQQGITRNAYEPPVARLLRRFGKPVRPLHFMDLQQLAIFQGATFGVMWGLFMWVFMWSRGSMPLSVIIFAIMVAGVTFGLGSAYVILRRAARAELPKWDDL
;
A
#
# COMPACT_ATOMS: atom_id res chain seq x y z
N MET A 1 -17.79 -5.14 -22.77
CA MET A 1 -17.40 -5.11 -21.34
C MET A 1 -16.09 -5.87 -21.25
N THR A 2 -14.95 -5.19 -21.14
CA THR A 2 -13.68 -5.89 -20.88
C THR A 2 -13.70 -6.42 -19.46
N THR A 3 -13.40 -7.70 -19.28
CA THR A 3 -13.34 -8.33 -17.95
C THR A 3 -12.21 -7.70 -17.15
N PHE A 4 -12.33 -7.66 -15.82
CA PHE A 4 -11.32 -7.10 -14.91
C PHE A 4 -9.91 -7.62 -15.21
N ASP A 5 -9.82 -8.89 -15.63
CA ASP A 5 -8.57 -9.56 -15.98
C ASP A 5 -7.93 -9.02 -17.27
N GLU A 6 -8.71 -8.61 -18.28
CA GLU A 6 -8.20 -8.03 -19.51
C GLU A 6 -7.61 -6.64 -19.28
N LYS A 7 -8.29 -5.80 -18.49
CA LYS A 7 -7.76 -4.49 -18.08
C LYS A 7 -6.50 -4.64 -17.23
N TYR A 8 -6.48 -5.64 -16.35
CA TYR A 8 -5.32 -5.93 -15.52
C TYR A 8 -4.11 -6.36 -16.36
N ALA A 9 -4.32 -7.23 -17.37
CA ALA A 9 -3.26 -7.69 -18.26
C ALA A 9 -2.63 -6.52 -19.05
N ARG A 10 -3.45 -5.63 -19.61
CA ARG A 10 -2.99 -4.40 -20.27
C ARG A 10 -2.20 -3.48 -19.34
N ALA A 11 -2.68 -3.31 -18.11
CA ALA A 11 -1.98 -2.48 -17.13
C ALA A 11 -0.58 -3.03 -16.82
N VAL A 12 -0.43 -4.36 -16.68
CA VAL A 12 0.87 -5.00 -16.46
C VAL A 12 1.79 -4.84 -17.68
N GLU A 13 1.25 -5.01 -18.89
CA GLU A 13 2.03 -4.87 -20.12
C GLU A 13 2.62 -3.46 -20.27
N ILE A 14 1.83 -2.42 -19.96
CA ILE A 14 2.30 -1.03 -19.98
C ILE A 14 3.36 -0.77 -18.89
N LEU A 15 3.17 -1.34 -17.70
CA LEU A 15 4.13 -1.23 -16.59
C LEU A 15 5.47 -1.90 -16.93
N GLU A 16 5.44 -3.04 -17.62
CA GLU A 16 6.65 -3.74 -18.08
C GLU A 16 7.34 -2.99 -19.22
N GLN A 17 6.59 -2.43 -20.17
CA GLN A 17 7.14 -1.57 -21.23
C GLN A 17 7.82 -0.30 -20.68
N GLN A 18 7.32 0.24 -19.57
CA GLN A 18 7.88 1.39 -18.85
C GLN A 18 9.11 1.02 -17.99
N GLY A 19 9.54 -0.25 -17.99
CA GLY A 19 10.69 -0.71 -17.19
C GLY A 19 10.40 -0.78 -15.68
N ILE A 20 9.14 -0.70 -15.26
CA ILE A 20 8.76 -0.83 -13.87
C ILE A 20 8.81 -2.30 -13.50
N THR A 21 9.79 -2.66 -12.68
CA THR A 21 9.94 -4.04 -12.21
C THR A 21 8.71 -4.52 -11.45
N ARG A 22 8.42 -5.81 -11.55
CA ARG A 22 7.29 -6.49 -10.90
C ARG A 22 7.19 -6.27 -9.39
N ASN A 23 8.33 -6.06 -8.73
CA ASN A 23 8.36 -5.70 -7.31
C ASN A 23 7.86 -4.28 -7.02
N ALA A 24 7.97 -3.36 -7.97
CA ALA A 24 7.52 -1.98 -7.83
C ALA A 24 6.00 -1.86 -8.08
N TYR A 25 5.45 -2.56 -9.08
CA TYR A 25 4.00 -2.49 -9.37
C TYR A 25 3.14 -3.51 -8.59
N GLU A 26 3.72 -4.65 -8.19
CA GLU A 26 3.10 -5.70 -7.37
C GLU A 26 4.02 -6.05 -6.18
N PRO A 27 4.09 -5.18 -5.15
CA PRO A 27 4.75 -5.55 -3.90
C PRO A 27 4.15 -6.84 -3.34
N PRO A 28 4.94 -7.64 -2.59
CA PRO A 28 4.53 -8.96 -2.10
C PRO A 28 3.18 -8.95 -1.37
N VAL A 29 2.86 -7.85 -0.69
CA VAL A 29 1.63 -7.66 0.07
C VAL A 29 0.41 -7.49 -0.84
N ALA A 30 0.56 -6.85 -2.01
CA ALA A 30 -0.50 -6.75 -3.02
C ALA A 30 -0.77 -8.11 -3.69
N ARG A 31 0.29 -8.91 -3.91
CA ARG A 31 0.19 -10.31 -4.36
C ARG A 31 -0.61 -11.17 -3.37
N LEU A 32 -0.34 -11.02 -2.07
CA LEU A 32 -1.09 -11.70 -1.01
C LEU A 32 -2.57 -11.34 -1.03
N LEU A 33 -2.91 -10.05 -1.11
CA LEU A 33 -4.30 -9.59 -1.20
C LEU A 33 -5.04 -10.14 -2.42
N ARG A 34 -4.38 -10.22 -3.57
CA ARG A 34 -4.93 -10.84 -4.78
C ARG A 34 -5.19 -12.33 -4.58
N ARG A 35 -4.28 -13.03 -3.88
CA ARG A 35 -4.45 -14.44 -3.52
C ARG A 35 -5.63 -14.66 -2.57
N PHE A 36 -6.01 -13.65 -1.78
CA PHE A 36 -7.22 -13.65 -0.96
C PHE A 36 -8.52 -13.34 -1.75
N GLY A 37 -8.47 -13.29 -3.09
CA GLY A 37 -9.64 -13.13 -3.94
C GLY A 37 -10.18 -11.69 -4.02
N LYS A 38 -9.44 -10.69 -3.51
CA LYS A 38 -9.79 -9.29 -3.71
C LYS A 38 -9.22 -8.80 -5.06
N PRO A 39 -10.04 -8.25 -5.96
CA PRO A 39 -9.57 -7.63 -7.20
C PRO A 39 -8.81 -6.34 -6.86
N VAL A 40 -7.52 -6.49 -6.54
CA VAL A 40 -6.65 -5.38 -6.17
C VAL A 40 -6.00 -4.82 -7.42
N ARG A 41 -6.26 -3.53 -7.70
CA ARG A 41 -5.64 -2.79 -8.81
C ARG A 41 -4.12 -2.75 -8.63
N PRO A 42 -3.31 -2.68 -9.70
CA PRO A 42 -1.86 -2.50 -9.55
C PRO A 42 -1.57 -1.24 -8.74
N LEU A 43 -0.49 -1.24 -7.95
CA LEU A 43 -0.27 -0.22 -6.90
C LEU A 43 -0.31 1.24 -7.39
N HIS A 44 0.06 1.44 -8.65
CA HIS A 44 0.08 2.74 -9.32
C HIS A 44 -1.30 3.24 -9.78
N PHE A 45 -2.31 2.37 -9.77
CA PHE A 45 -3.70 2.64 -10.16
C PHE A 45 -4.66 2.62 -8.96
N MET A 46 -4.12 2.49 -7.75
CA MET A 46 -4.86 2.55 -6.50
C MET A 46 -5.02 4.01 -6.03
N ASP A 47 -6.17 4.35 -5.45
CA ASP A 47 -6.38 5.67 -4.87
C ASP A 47 -5.48 5.90 -3.66
N LEU A 48 -5.08 7.16 -3.44
CA LEU A 48 -4.21 7.60 -2.34
C LEU A 48 -4.69 7.07 -0.98
N GLN A 49 -6.01 7.05 -0.77
CA GLN A 49 -6.62 6.58 0.47
C GLN A 49 -6.41 5.07 0.68
N GLN A 50 -6.61 4.25 -0.35
CA GLN A 50 -6.45 2.79 -0.25
C GLN A 50 -4.99 2.44 0.03
N LEU A 51 -4.07 3.11 -0.66
CA LEU A 51 -2.64 2.91 -0.48
C LEU A 51 -2.18 3.38 0.90
N ALA A 52 -2.66 4.53 1.37
CA ALA A 52 -2.32 5.06 2.69
C ALA A 52 -2.85 4.19 3.83
N ILE A 53 -4.10 3.70 3.72
CA ILE A 53 -4.68 2.77 4.69
C ILE A 53 -3.88 1.48 4.73
N PHE A 54 -3.53 0.94 3.56
CA PHE A 54 -2.83 -0.34 3.48
C PHE A 54 -1.39 -0.28 4.03
N GLN A 55 -0.61 0.70 3.58
CA GLN A 55 0.74 0.96 4.09
C GLN A 55 0.71 1.32 5.57
N GLY A 56 -0.20 2.20 5.97
CA GLY A 56 -0.34 2.67 7.34
C GLY A 56 -0.77 1.57 8.30
N ALA A 57 -1.72 0.72 7.91
CA ALA A 57 -2.16 -0.42 8.74
C ALA A 57 -1.04 -1.46 8.88
N THR A 58 -0.37 -1.81 7.77
CA THR A 58 0.73 -2.80 7.80
C THR A 58 1.87 -2.29 8.68
N PHE A 59 2.30 -1.04 8.47
CA PHE A 59 3.35 -0.43 9.28
C PHE A 59 2.92 -0.27 10.74
N GLY A 60 1.72 0.25 10.98
CA GLY A 60 1.19 0.47 12.33
C GLY A 60 1.10 -0.82 13.15
N VAL A 61 0.61 -1.91 12.55
CA VAL A 61 0.56 -3.22 13.22
C VAL A 61 1.96 -3.77 13.48
N MET A 62 2.84 -3.74 12.48
CA MET A 62 4.19 -4.31 12.61
C MET A 62 5.05 -3.52 13.62
N TRP A 63 5.01 -2.19 13.54
CA TRP A 63 5.69 -1.29 14.47
C TRP A 63 5.08 -1.32 15.86
N GLY A 64 3.75 -1.35 15.96
CA GLY A 64 3.04 -1.48 17.24
C GLY A 64 3.37 -2.77 17.96
N LEU A 65 3.44 -3.90 17.24
CA LEU A 65 3.86 -5.19 17.80
C LEU A 65 5.34 -5.16 18.23
N PHE A 66 6.21 -4.53 17.44
CA PHE A 66 7.61 -4.35 17.79
C PHE A 66 7.76 -3.52 19.07
N MET A 67 7.13 -2.35 19.14
CA MET A 67 7.13 -1.50 20.33
C MET A 67 6.49 -2.19 21.53
N TRP A 68 5.46 -3.01 21.31
CA TRP A 68 4.86 -3.82 22.35
C TRP A 68 5.88 -4.78 22.97
N VAL A 69 6.58 -5.59 22.16
CA VAL A 69 7.56 -6.56 22.67
C VAL A 69 8.73 -5.89 23.38
N PHE A 70 9.29 -4.82 22.79
CA PHE A 70 10.53 -4.22 23.28
C PHE A 70 10.36 -3.16 24.38
N MET A 71 9.25 -2.40 24.37
CA MET A 71 9.11 -1.20 25.19
C MET A 71 7.84 -1.23 26.05
N TRP A 72 6.67 -1.48 25.46
CA TRP A 72 5.40 -1.36 26.17
C TRP A 72 5.03 -2.57 27.02
N SER A 73 5.52 -3.77 26.69
CA SER A 73 5.26 -4.98 27.49
C SER A 73 5.77 -4.90 28.93
N ARG A 74 6.79 -4.06 29.16
CA ARG A 74 7.41 -3.83 30.47
C ARG A 74 6.98 -2.52 31.13
N GLY A 75 6.26 -1.67 30.41
CA GLY A 75 5.85 -0.35 30.87
C GLY A 75 4.38 -0.31 31.27
N SER A 76 4.05 0.43 32.32
CA SER A 76 2.67 0.72 32.73
C SER A 76 2.02 1.80 31.84
N MET A 77 2.27 1.75 30.52
CA MET A 77 1.71 2.74 29.60
C MET A 77 0.21 2.49 29.41
N PRO A 78 -0.63 3.55 29.47
CA PRO A 78 -2.05 3.41 29.20
C PRO A 78 -2.30 2.90 27.77
N LEU A 79 -3.24 1.97 27.61
CA LEU A 79 -3.66 1.45 26.31
C LEU A 79 -4.09 2.57 25.34
N SER A 80 -4.69 3.65 25.84
CA SER A 80 -5.08 4.81 25.02
C SER A 80 -3.87 5.49 24.35
N VAL A 81 -2.76 5.64 25.08
CA VAL A 81 -1.52 6.24 24.56
C VAL A 81 -0.89 5.33 23.52
N ILE A 82 -0.90 4.01 23.76
CA ILE A 82 -0.40 3.00 22.84
C ILE A 82 -1.19 3.02 21.52
N ILE A 83 -2.52 2.99 21.60
CA ILE A 83 -3.40 3.04 20.42
C ILE A 83 -3.21 4.35 19.65
N PHE A 84 -3.14 5.50 20.36
CA PHE A 84 -2.91 6.79 19.72
C PHE A 84 -1.56 6.85 19.01
N ALA A 85 -0.49 6.36 19.63
CA ALA A 85 0.84 6.31 19.03
C ALA A 85 0.87 5.43 17.76
N ILE A 86 0.26 4.24 17.81
CA ILE A 86 0.14 3.34 16.65
C ILE A 86 -0.64 4.03 15.52
N MET A 87 -1.73 4.72 15.85
CA MET A 87 -2.56 5.39 14.86
C MET A 87 -1.83 6.57 14.20
N VAL A 88 -1.17 7.43 14.98
CA VAL A 88 -0.40 8.56 14.45
C VAL A 88 0.78 8.08 13.60
N ALA A 89 1.53 7.07 14.06
CA ALA A 89 2.63 6.48 13.31
C ALA A 89 2.14 5.83 12.00
N GLY A 90 1.05 5.06 12.06
CA GLY A 90 0.45 4.42 10.88
C GLY A 90 -0.05 5.44 9.86
N VAL A 91 -0.77 6.49 10.30
CA VAL A 91 -1.31 7.53 9.41
C VAL A 91 -0.18 8.33 8.75
N THR A 92 0.81 8.79 9.53
CA THR A 92 1.92 9.59 8.99
C THR A 92 2.77 8.79 7.99
N PHE A 93 3.10 7.55 8.32
CA PHE A 93 3.84 6.67 7.41
C PHE A 93 3.01 6.27 6.18
N GLY A 94 1.73 5.94 6.38
CA GLY A 94 0.80 5.59 5.31
C GLY A 94 0.62 6.73 4.30
N LEU A 95 0.38 7.95 4.77
CA LEU A 95 0.25 9.13 3.90
C LEU A 95 1.56 9.47 3.19
N GLY A 96 2.70 9.44 3.91
CA GLY A 96 4.00 9.76 3.33
C GLY A 96 4.41 8.77 2.24
N SER A 97 4.27 7.46 2.50
CA SER A 97 4.58 6.43 1.52
C SER A 97 3.61 6.45 0.33
N ALA A 98 2.32 6.66 0.56
CA ALA A 98 1.33 6.78 -0.51
C ALA A 98 1.64 7.98 -1.42
N TYR A 99 2.00 9.12 -0.84
CA TYR A 99 2.41 10.30 -1.60
C TYR A 99 3.66 10.03 -2.46
N VAL A 100 4.68 9.38 -1.92
CA VAL A 100 5.90 9.03 -2.68
C VAL A 100 5.60 8.08 -3.83
N ILE A 101 4.77 7.06 -3.61
CA ILE A 101 4.40 6.07 -4.63
C ILE A 101 3.58 6.74 -5.75
N LEU A 102 2.60 7.56 -5.40
CA LEU A 102 1.80 8.28 -6.38
C LEU A 102 2.60 9.32 -7.15
N ARG A 103 3.53 10.01 -6.48
CA ARG A 103 4.43 10.95 -7.15
C ARG A 103 5.39 10.23 -8.12
N ARG A 104 5.82 9.01 -7.78
CA ARG A 104 6.60 8.15 -8.70
C ARG A 104 5.74 7.69 -9.88
N ALA A 105 4.49 7.30 -9.63
CA ALA A 105 3.54 6.93 -10.69
C ALA A 105 3.27 8.09 -11.65
N ALA A 106 3.05 9.30 -11.12
CA ALA A 106 2.82 10.50 -11.91
C ALA A 106 4.06 10.92 -12.73
N ARG A 107 5.27 10.69 -12.20
CA ARG A 107 6.52 10.92 -12.93
C ARG A 107 6.80 9.88 -14.02
N ALA A 108 6.19 8.69 -13.93
CA ALA A 108 6.32 7.62 -14.91
C ALA A 108 5.26 7.70 -16.01
N GLU A 109 4.53 8.82 -16.14
CA GLU A 109 3.50 9.06 -17.17
C GLU A 109 2.50 7.90 -17.32
N LEU A 110 2.18 7.22 -16.22
CA LEU A 110 1.28 6.08 -16.29
C LEU A 110 -0.13 6.58 -16.67
N PRO A 111 -0.77 5.99 -17.70
CA PRO A 111 -2.14 6.32 -18.07
C PRO A 111 -3.07 6.09 -16.87
N LYS A 112 -4.20 6.78 -16.80
CA LYS A 112 -5.16 6.59 -15.70
C LYS A 112 -5.89 5.25 -15.87
N TRP A 113 -6.31 4.63 -14.75
CA TRP A 113 -7.02 3.35 -14.77
C TRP A 113 -8.30 3.39 -15.62
N ASP A 114 -8.97 4.55 -15.64
CA ASP A 114 -10.20 4.75 -16.40
C ASP A 114 -9.97 4.85 -17.91
N ASP A 115 -8.74 5.12 -18.34
CA ASP A 115 -8.35 5.17 -19.76
C ASP A 115 -7.87 3.81 -20.32
N LEU A 116 -7.90 2.74 -19.51
CA LEU A 116 -7.48 1.36 -19.88
C LEU A 116 -8.63 0.44 -20.30
#